data_AF-A0A242SGG1-F1
#
_entry.id   AF-A0A242SGG1-F1
#
_cell.length_a   1.000
_cell.length_b   1.000
_cell.length_c   1.000
_cell.angle_alpha   90.00
_cell.angle_beta   90.00
_cell.angle_gamma   90.00
#
_symmetry.space_group_name_H-M   'P 1'
#
loop_
_entity.id
_entity.type
_entity.pdbx_description
1 polymer ?
#
loop_
_entity_poly.entity_id
_entity_poly.type
_entity_poly.pdbx_seq_one_letter_code
_entity_poly.pdbx_strand_id
1 'polypeptide(L)' 'MTPEQVALLHQRLESGDYKTKRALAKEFGISAPTLYRYQ' A
#
# COMPACT_ATOMS: atom_id res chain seq x y z
N MET A 1 4.36 10.80 -0.73
CA MET A 1 4.35 9.58 -1.57
C MET A 1 4.40 10.04 -3.02
N THR A 2 5.27 9.46 -3.84
CA THR A 2 5.37 9.82 -5.27
C THR A 2 4.30 9.09 -6.10
N PRO A 3 3.98 9.55 -7.32
CA PRO A 3 3.07 8.83 -8.22
C PRO A 3 3.49 7.38 -8.49
N GLU A 4 4.79 7.12 -8.57
CA GLU A 4 5.33 5.77 -8.77
C GLU A 4 5.08 4.88 -7.56
N GLN A 5 5.23 5.41 -6.35
CA GLN A 5 4.90 4.70 -5.12
C GLN A 5 3.40 4.41 -5.01
N VAL A 6 2.54 5.31 -5.49
CA VAL A 6 1.09 5.07 -5.55
C VAL A 6 0.78 3.91 -6.50
N ALA A 7 1.35 3.91 -7.70
CA ALA A 7 1.14 2.83 -8.67
C ALA A 7 1.62 1.47 -8.12
N LEU A 8 2.80 1.44 -7.49
CA LEU A 8 3.32 0.22 -6.87
C LEU A 8 2.46 -0.27 -5.69
N LEU A 9 1.93 0.66 -4.89
CA LEU A 9 1.00 0.34 -3.79
C LEU A 9 -0.28 -0.30 -4.33
N HIS A 10 -0.88 0.27 -5.39
CA HIS A 10 -2.05 -0.30 -6.05
C HIS A 10 -1.77 -1.70 -6.61
N GLN A 11 -0.65 -1.87 -7.32
CA GLN A 11 -0.28 -3.16 -7.87
C GLN A 11 -0.16 -4.24 -6.78
N ARG A 12 0.46 -3.92 -5.63
CA ARG A 12 0.56 -4.87 -4.51
C ARG A 12 -0.77 -5.13 -3.83
N LEU A 13 -1.62 -4.11 -3.73
CA LEU A 13 -2.97 -4.26 -3.21
C LEU A 13 -3.82 -5.20 -4.06
N GLU A 14 -3.73 -5.08 -5.39
CA GLU A 14 -4.43 -5.92 -6.34
C GLU A 14 -3.87 -7.34 -6.40
N SER A 15 -2.54 -7.50 -6.37
CA SER A 15 -1.89 -8.81 -6.44
C SER A 15 -1.99 -9.60 -5.13
N GLY A 16 -2.26 -8.94 -4.01
CA GLY A 16 -2.17 -9.55 -2.69
C GLY A 16 -0.73 -9.86 -2.25
N ASP A 17 0.28 -9.32 -2.94
CA ASP A 17 1.71 -9.48 -2.63
C ASP A 17 2.11 -8.64 -1.42
N TYR A 18 1.56 -8.99 -0.26
CA TYR A 18 1.91 -8.41 1.02
C TYR A 18 1.55 -9.34 2.17
N LYS A 19 2.39 -9.36 3.22
CA LYS A 19 2.17 -10.23 4.38
C LYS A 19 0.91 -9.85 5.16
N THR A 20 0.71 -8.55 5.38
CA THR A 20 -0.50 -7.95 5.97
C THR A 20 -0.64 -6.53 5.46
N LYS A 21 -1.86 -5.98 5.43
CA LYS A 21 -2.07 -4.56 5.09
C LYS A 21 -1.27 -3.62 6.00
N ARG A 22 -1.07 -3.97 7.28
CA ARG A 22 -0.24 -3.18 8.21
C ARG A 22 1.23 -3.19 7.83
N ALA A 23 1.77 -4.32 7.36
CA ALA A 23 3.15 -4.41 6.90
C ALA A 23 3.35 -3.58 5.63
N LEU A 24 2.43 -3.70 4.66
CA LEU A 24 2.44 -2.88 3.45
C LEU A 24 2.37 -1.39 3.76
N ALA A 25 1.49 -0.97 4.68
CA ALA A 25 1.41 0.42 5.11
C ALA A 25 2.75 0.93 5.66
N LYS A 26 3.43 0.11 6.47
CA LYS A 26 4.74 0.44 7.04
C LYS A 26 5.83 0.56 5.97
N GLU A 27 5.84 -0.33 4.96
CA GLU A 27 6.78 -0.27 3.84
C GLU A 27 6.65 1.03 3.04
N PHE A 28 5.41 1.50 2.85
CA PHE A 28 5.12 2.75 2.12
C PHE A 28 5.11 4.00 3.02
N GLY A 29 5.43 3.86 4.31
CA GLY A 29 5.47 4.98 5.25
C GLY A 29 4.12 5.63 5.53
N ILE A 30 3.03 4.88 5.33
CA ILE A 30 1.65 5.34 5.54
C ILE A 30 0.98 4.61 6.71
N SER A 31 -0.13 5.16 7.20
CA SER A 31 -0.95 4.49 8.20
C SER A 31 -1.88 3.45 7.55
N ALA A 32 -2.25 2.40 8.30
CA ALA A 32 -3.19 1.38 7.80
C ALA A 32 -4.56 1.96 7.38
N PRO A 33 -5.14 2.96 8.07
CA PRO A 33 -6.36 3.64 7.59
C PRO A 33 -6.19 4.31 6.23
N THR A 34 -5.03 4.94 5.98
CA THR A 34 -4.73 5.58 4.69
C THR A 34 -4.71 4.55 3.56
N LEU A 35 -4.34 3.31 3.84
CA LEU A 35 -4.28 2.23 2.85
C LEU A 35 -5.67 1.86 2.29
N TYR A 36 -6.74 2.02 3.07
CA TYR A 36 -8.13 1.81 2.59
C TYR A 36 -8.58 2.85 1.55
N ARG A 37 -7.90 3.99 1.43
CA ARG A 37 -8.19 4.97 0.37
C ARG A 37 -7.60 4.60 -0.98
N TYR A 38 -6.69 3.63 -1.01
CA TYR A 38 -6.03 3.10 -2.20
C TYR A 38 -6.53 1.71 -2.60
N GLN A 39 -7.54 1.20 -1.88
CA GLN A 39 -8.23 -0.05 -2.23
C GLN A 39 -9.26 0.16 -3.34
#